data_AF-V5GD29-F1
#
_entry.id   AF-V5GD29-F1
#
_cell.length_a   1.000
_cell.length_b   1.000
_cell.length_c   1.000
_cell.angle_alpha   90.00
_cell.angle_beta   90.00
_cell.angle_gamma   90.00
#
_symmetry.space_group_name_H-M   'P 1'
#
loop_
_entity.id
_entity.type
_entity.pdbx_description
1 polymer ?
#
loop_
_entity_poly.entity_id
_entity_poly.type
_entity_poly.pdbx_seq_one_letter_code
_entity_poly.pdbx_strand_id
1 'polypeptide(L)'
;MDHGLYRIYAENIPLFHGEEHILPSFIRASGKLIHAFQNAQADNPVNKLIISTIVSKLRGHAAKIICPRSELNTWALIKSTLTNTFSDARNIDCLVNDLITRSPN
;
A
#
# COMPACT_ATOMS: atom_id res chain seq x y z
N MET A 1 12.35 -11.91 -14.66
CA MET A 1 11.94 -10.68 -13.96
C MET A 1 12.85 -9.59 -14.44
N ASP A 2 12.32 -8.48 -14.97
CA ASP A 2 13.16 -7.38 -15.44
C ASP A 2 13.70 -6.60 -14.24
N HIS A 3 14.97 -6.83 -13.90
CA HIS A 3 15.58 -6.28 -12.69
C HIS A 3 15.69 -4.74 -12.72
N GLY A 4 15.87 -4.16 -13.91
CA GLY A 4 15.94 -2.71 -14.09
C GLY A 4 14.59 -2.05 -13.83
N LEU A 5 13.53 -2.58 -14.44
CA LEU A 5 12.18 -2.09 -14.24
C LEU A 5 11.73 -2.25 -12.79
N TYR A 6 12.00 -3.40 -12.17
CA TYR A 6 11.67 -3.63 -10.76
C TYR A 6 12.29 -2.58 -9.84
N ARG A 7 13.57 -2.25 -10.04
CA ARG A 7 14.26 -1.24 -9.25
C ARG A 7 13.59 0.12 -9.37
N ILE A 8 13.22 0.53 -10.58
CA ILE A 8 12.53 1.80 -10.84
C ILE A 8 11.21 1.86 -10.04
N TYR A 9 10.39 0.80 -10.08
CA TYR A 9 9.14 0.79 -9.30
C TYR A 9 9.41 0.82 -7.79
N ALA A 10 10.40 0.08 -7.30
CA ALA A 10 10.76 0.06 -5.88
C ALA A 10 11.31 1.41 -5.39
N GLU A 11 12.08 2.12 -6.20
CA GLU A 11 12.61 3.47 -5.90
C GLU A 11 11.51 4.53 -5.89
N ASN A 12 10.48 4.37 -6.75
CA ASN A 12 9.33 5.27 -6.81
C ASN A 12 8.35 5.12 -5.63
N ILE A 13 8.49 4.09 -4.78
CA ILE A 13 7.67 3.98 -3.56
C ILE A 13 8.22 4.98 -2.53
N PRO A 14 7.41 5.98 -2.11
CA PRO A 14 7.84 6.95 -1.11
C PRO A 14 8.07 6.27 0.25
N LEU A 15 8.92 6.86 1.07
CA LEU A 15 9.01 6.46 2.47
C LEU A 15 7.74 6.88 3.21
N PHE A 16 7.22 6.01 4.07
CA PHE A 16 5.99 6.26 4.81
C PHE A 16 6.22 6.09 6.31
N HIS A 17 6.07 7.17 7.08
CA HIS A 17 6.25 7.18 8.53
C HIS A 17 4.92 7.12 9.30
N GLY A 18 3.80 7.36 8.61
CA GLY A 18 2.45 7.45 9.17
C GLY A 18 1.69 8.71 8.74
N GLU A 19 2.21 9.49 7.79
CA GLU A 19 1.65 10.76 7.36
C GLU A 19 0.45 10.53 6.41
N GLU A 20 -0.75 10.90 6.85
CA GLU A 20 -2.00 10.69 6.10
C GLU A 20 -1.94 11.17 4.64
N HIS A 21 -1.38 12.37 4.38
CA HIS A 21 -1.29 12.92 3.03
C HIS A 21 -0.37 12.11 2.09
N ILE A 22 0.57 11.33 2.64
CA ILE A 22 1.49 10.46 1.87
C ILE A 22 0.86 9.09 1.61
N LEU A 23 -0.06 8.64 2.48
CA LEU A 23 -0.68 7.32 2.44
C LEU A 23 -1.28 6.97 1.05
N PRO A 24 -2.07 7.84 0.38
CA PRO A 24 -2.61 7.53 -0.95
C PRO A 24 -1.51 7.32 -1.99
N SER A 25 -0.44 8.12 -1.93
CA SER A 25 0.69 8.01 -2.86
C SER A 25 1.46 6.72 -2.62
N PHE A 26 1.71 6.37 -1.36
CA PHE A 26 2.35 5.12 -0.96
C PHE A 26 1.56 3.88 -1.43
N ILE A 27 0.25 3.84 -1.15
CA ILE A 27 -0.63 2.74 -1.56
C ILE A 27 -0.65 2.59 -3.08
N ARG A 28 -0.76 3.71 -3.81
CA ARG A 28 -0.78 3.69 -5.28
C ARG A 28 0.53 3.19 -5.87
N ALA A 29 1.68 3.67 -5.38
CA ALA A 29 3.00 3.24 -5.85
C ALA A 29 3.25 1.75 -5.56
N SER A 30 2.91 1.30 -4.35
CA SER A 30 3.01 -0.11 -3.95
C SER A 30 2.09 -1.00 -4.79
N GLY A 31 0.87 -0.55 -5.06
CA GLY A 31 -0.08 -1.25 -5.94
C GLY A 31 0.42 -1.39 -7.37
N LYS A 32 1.09 -0.37 -7.91
CA LYS A 32 1.72 -0.44 -9.24
C LYS A 32 2.84 -1.49 -9.30
N LEU A 33 3.71 -1.54 -8.28
CA LEU A 33 4.77 -2.56 -8.19
C LEU A 33 4.16 -3.97 -8.17
N ILE A 34 3.14 -4.18 -7.34
CA ILE A 34 2.46 -5.46 -7.22
C ILE A 34 1.81 -5.85 -8.54
N HIS A 35 1.03 -4.97 -9.15
CA HIS A 35 0.37 -5.26 -10.42
C HIS A 35 1.35 -5.59 -11.55
N ALA A 36 2.55 -4.99 -11.54
CA ALA A 36 3.56 -5.21 -12.56
C ALA A 36 4.33 -6.54 -12.39
N PHE A 37 4.50 -7.04 -11.17
CA PHE A 37 5.43 -8.15 -10.88
C PHE A 37 4.85 -9.31 -10.08
N GLN A 38 3.62 -9.19 -9.56
CA GLN A 38 2.98 -10.25 -8.79
C GLN A 38 2.79 -11.49 -9.68
N ASN A 39 3.14 -12.65 -9.12
CA ASN A 39 2.92 -13.95 -9.74
C ASN A 39 1.59 -14.55 -9.24
N ALA A 40 0.91 -15.30 -10.10
CA ALA A 40 -0.34 -16.00 -9.78
C ALA A 40 -0.16 -17.06 -8.67
N GLN A 41 1.04 -17.63 -8.53
CA GLN A 41 1.34 -18.55 -7.44
C GLN A 41 1.61 -17.78 -6.15
N ALA A 42 0.74 -17.93 -5.14
CA ALA A 42 0.82 -17.20 -3.89
C ALA A 42 2.17 -17.37 -3.17
N ASP A 43 2.73 -18.59 -3.13
CA ASP A 43 3.99 -18.88 -2.42
C ASP A 43 5.26 -18.49 -3.20
N ASN A 44 5.12 -17.89 -4.39
CA ASN A 44 6.25 -17.54 -5.24
C ASN A 44 7.22 -16.59 -4.50
N PRO A 45 8.55 -16.84 -4.53
CA PRO A 45 9.54 -15.99 -3.87
C PRO A 45 9.50 -14.52 -4.33
N VAL A 46 9.05 -14.26 -5.57
CA VAL A 46 8.87 -12.90 -6.09
C VAL A 46 7.80 -12.14 -5.30
N ASN A 47 6.69 -12.80 -4.94
CA ASN A 47 5.63 -12.17 -4.14
C ASN A 47 6.16 -11.81 -2.74
N LYS A 48 6.91 -12.73 -2.11
CA LYS A 48 7.58 -12.48 -0.82
C LYS A 48 8.55 -11.31 -0.91
N LEU A 49 9.34 -11.24 -1.98
CA LEU A 49 10.26 -10.12 -2.24
C LEU A 49 9.51 -8.79 -2.37
N ILE A 50 8.44 -8.74 -3.17
CA ILE A 50 7.62 -7.53 -3.35
C ILE A 50 7.08 -7.02 -2.00
N ILE A 51 6.53 -7.92 -1.17
CA ILE A 51 6.05 -7.56 0.17
C ILE A 51 7.18 -7.04 1.03
N SER A 52 8.33 -7.72 1.05
CA SER A 52 9.52 -7.28 1.79
C SER A 52 9.97 -5.89 1.35
N THR A 53 9.95 -5.59 0.05
CA THR A 53 10.30 -4.27 -0.48
C THR A 53 9.33 -3.20 -0.02
N ILE A 54 8.02 -3.47 -0.04
CA ILE A 54 7.01 -2.52 0.44
C ILE A 54 7.18 -2.25 1.94
N VAL A 55 7.33 -3.31 2.75
CA VAL A 55 7.57 -3.18 4.20
C VAL A 55 8.88 -2.43 4.47
N SER A 56 9.91 -2.64 3.65
CA SER A 56 11.18 -1.91 3.76
C SER A 56 11.07 -0.40 3.49
N LYS A 57 9.94 0.08 2.98
CA LYS A 57 9.66 1.52 2.78
C LYS A 57 8.86 2.13 3.93
N LEU A 58 8.33 1.30 4.84
CA LEU A 58 7.72 1.76 6.08
C LEU A 58 8.80 2.20 7.07
N ARG A 59 8.57 3.33 7.72
CA ARG A 59 9.46 3.91 8.72
C ARG A 59 8.64 4.40 9.91
N GLY A 60 9.31 4.88 10.95
CA GLY A 60 8.67 5.57 12.07
C GLY A 60 7.51 4.78 12.70
N HIS A 61 6.37 5.43 12.85
CA HIS A 61 5.19 4.85 13.50
C HIS A 61 4.55 3.74 12.65
N ALA A 62 4.50 3.91 11.33
CA ALA A 62 4.00 2.89 10.41
C ALA A 62 4.77 1.56 10.51
N ALA A 63 6.10 1.62 10.57
CA ALA A 63 6.93 0.43 10.76
C ALA A 63 6.66 -0.26 12.10
N LYS A 64 6.48 0.51 13.19
CA LYS A 64 6.19 -0.04 14.53
C LYS A 64 4.88 -0.82 14.59
N ILE A 65 3.90 -0.46 13.78
CA ILE A 65 2.59 -1.12 13.75
C ILE A 65 2.62 -2.36 12.85
N ILE A 66 3.29 -2.27 11.70
CA ILE A 66 3.23 -3.33 10.67
C ILE A 66 4.30 -4.40 10.89
N CYS A 67 5.57 -4.02 11.12
CA CYS A 67 6.68 -4.96 11.19
C CYS A 67 6.58 -6.07 12.26
N PRO A 68 6.05 -5.83 13.49
CA PRO A 68 5.94 -6.89 14.49
C PRO A 68 4.80 -7.88 14.22
N ARG A 69 3.88 -7.58 13.29
CA ARG A 69 2.69 -8.40 13.03
C ARG A 69 2.97 -9.40 11.91
N SER A 70 3.40 -10.60 12.29
CA SER A 70 3.66 -11.71 11.35
C SER A 70 2.44 -12.15 10.53
N GLU A 71 1.23 -11.83 11.00
CA GLU A 71 -0.04 -12.03 10.30
C GLU A 71 -0.20 -11.13 9.06
N LEU A 72 0.52 -10.00 8.97
CA LEU A 72 0.47 -9.07 7.85
C LEU A 72 1.40 -9.49 6.72
N ASN A 73 1.14 -10.67 6.16
CA ASN A 73 1.99 -11.31 5.15
C ASN A 73 1.51 -11.08 3.70
N THR A 74 0.35 -10.45 3.49
CA THR A 74 -0.16 -10.09 2.17
C THR A 74 -0.34 -8.59 2.03
N TRP A 75 -0.22 -8.10 0.80
CA TRP A 75 -0.45 -6.69 0.51
C TRP A 75 -1.87 -6.24 0.89
N ALA A 76 -2.88 -7.09 0.69
CA ALA A 76 -4.25 -6.77 1.06
C ALA A 76 -4.38 -6.44 2.56
N LEU A 77 -3.78 -7.28 3.42
CA LEU A 77 -3.77 -7.07 4.86
C LEU A 77 -2.98 -5.82 5.27
N ILE A 78 -1.81 -5.62 4.66
CA ILE A 78 -0.98 -4.43 4.90
C ILE A 78 -1.73 -3.17 4.50
N LYS A 79 -2.30 -3.13 3.29
CA LYS A 79 -3.08 -2.00 2.78
C LYS A 79 -4.25 -1.68 3.69
N SER A 80 -5.08 -2.68 4.05
CA SER A 80 -6.22 -2.47 4.94
C SER A 80 -5.78 -1.96 6.32
N THR A 81 -4.69 -2.49 6.86
CA THR A 81 -4.16 -2.01 8.16
C THR A 81 -3.67 -0.59 8.07
N LEU A 82 -2.90 -0.25 7.03
CA LEU A 82 -2.41 1.11 6.81
C LEU A 82 -3.56 2.10 6.61
N THR A 83 -4.58 1.74 5.83
CA THR A 83 -5.78 2.55 5.65
C THR A 83 -6.54 2.70 6.95
N ASN A 84 -6.82 1.64 7.69
CA ASN A 84 -7.57 1.72 8.96
C ASN A 84 -6.83 2.49 10.06
N THR A 85 -5.49 2.53 9.98
CA THR A 85 -4.65 3.16 11.02
C THR A 85 -4.33 4.61 10.69
N PHE A 86 -4.09 4.92 9.41
CA PHE A 86 -3.52 6.21 8.98
C PHE A 86 -4.40 6.96 7.98
N SER A 87 -5.50 6.37 7.49
CA SER A 87 -6.50 7.13 6.74
C SER A 87 -7.37 7.87 7.73
N ASP A 88 -7.61 9.15 7.49
CA ASP A 88 -8.69 9.85 8.17
C ASP A 88 -10.01 9.19 7.74
N ALA A 89 -10.80 8.77 8.73
CA ALA A 89 -12.06 8.04 8.55
C ALA A 89 -13.10 8.82 7.71
N ARG A 90 -12.85 10.11 7.43
CA ARG A 90 -13.76 10.97 6.68
C ARG A 90 -13.69 10.81 5.16
N ASN A 91 -12.68 10.14 4.60
CA ASN A 91 -12.44 10.26 3.15
C ASN A 91 -13.36 9.40 2.27
N ILE A 92 -13.71 8.17 2.67
CA ILE A 92 -14.53 7.28 1.81
C ILE A 92 -16.02 7.64 1.90
N ASP A 93 -16.53 7.91 3.10
CA ASP A 93 -17.96 8.24 3.29
C ASP A 93 -18.32 9.61 2.71
N CYS A 94 -17.43 10.60 2.85
CA CYS A 94 -17.65 11.90 2.20
C CYS A 94 -17.59 11.81 0.67
N LEU A 95 -16.68 11.03 0.07
CA LEU A 95 -16.61 10.89 -1.39
C LEU A 95 -17.84 10.18 -1.98
N VAL A 96 -18.38 9.16 -1.29
CA VAL A 96 -19.62 8.48 -1.70
C VAL A 96 -20.82 9.42 -1.54
N ASN A 97 -20.89 10.18 -0.44
CA ASN A 97 -21.98 11.12 -0.20
C ASN A 97 -21.93 12.33 -1.17
N ASP A 98 -20.75 12.81 -1.57
CA ASP A 98 -20.57 13.86 -2.59
C ASP A 98 -20.99 13.36 -3.99
N LEU A 99 -20.73 12.07 -4.30
CA LEU A 99 -21.15 11.45 -5.55
C LEU A 99 -22.68 11.31 -5.64
N ILE A 100 -23.34 11.00 -4.52
CA ILE A 100 -24.81 10.85 -4.44
C ILE A 100 -25.50 12.22 -4.46
N THR A 101 -24.91 13.25 -3.84
CA THR A 101 -25.51 14.60 -3.82
C THR A 101 -25.32 15.40 -5.12
N ARG A 102 -24.42 15.00 -6.01
CA ARG A 102 -24.22 15.62 -7.33
C ARG A 102 -25.03 15.02 -8.48
N SER A 103 -25.91 14.06 -8.24
CA SER A 103 -26.99 13.70 -9.17
C SER A 103 -28.32 14.32 -8.72
N PRO A 104 -28.58 15.63 -8.95
CA PRO A 104 -29.93 16.13 -8.96
C PRO A 104 -30.64 15.60 -10.22
N ASN A 105 -31.81 14.99 -10.02
CA ASN A 105 -32.84 14.91 -11.07
C ASN A 105 -33.41 16.30 -11.34
#